data_AF-A0AAW6MC50-F1
#
_entry.id   AF-A0AAW6MC50-F1
#
_cell.length_a   1.000
_cell.length_b   1.000
_cell.length_c   1.000
_cell.angle_alpha   90.00
_cell.angle_beta   90.00
_cell.angle_gamma   90.00
#
_symmetry.space_group_name_H-M   'P 1'
#
loop_
_entity.id
_entity.type
_entity.pdbx_description
1 polymer ?
#
loop_
_entity_poly.entity_id
_entity_poly.type
_entity_poly.pdbx_seq_one_letter_code
_entity_poly.pdbx_strand_id
1 'polypeptide(L)' 'MKLTVLIDNNTYIDEYYIGEPALSYYIEDENERLLFDTGYSDAFIRNAQAMNIDLIHKSIPVHEVGVGLKIEIE' A
#
# COMPACT_ATOMS: atom_id res chain seq x y z
N MET A 1 -5.22 -16.45 -1.07
CA MET A 1 -4.92 -15.23 -0.29
C MET A 1 -3.42 -15.00 -0.16
N LYS A 2 -2.94 -13.82 -0.57
CA LYS A 2 -1.58 -13.30 -0.40
C LYS A 2 -1.69 -11.85 0.10
N LEU A 3 -0.89 -11.50 1.10
CA LEU A 3 -0.78 -10.14 1.62
C LEU A 3 0.63 -9.63 1.36
N THR A 4 0.74 -8.45 0.76
CA THR A 4 1.99 -7.73 0.60
C THR A 4 1.95 -6.47 1.46
N VAL A 5 2.97 -6.31 2.30
CA VAL A 5 3.16 -5.12 3.12
C VAL A 5 3.74 -4.02 2.24
N LEU A 6 2.94 -2.99 1.96
CA LEU A 6 3.40 -1.81 1.24
C LEU A 6 3.98 -0.77 2.19
N ILE A 7 3.43 -0.66 3.40
CA ILE A 7 3.94 0.20 4.46
C ILE A 7 3.79 -0.50 5.80
N ASP A 8 4.83 -0.38 6.62
CA ASP A 8 4.85 -0.70 8.04
C ASP A 8 5.79 0.28 8.74
N ASN A 9 5.73 0.30 10.07
CA ASN A 9 6.64 1.05 10.93
C ASN A 9 8.09 0.53 10.87
N ASN A 10 8.31 -0.68 10.35
CA ASN A 10 9.63 -1.25 10.14
C ASN A 10 9.79 -1.80 8.71
N THR A 11 11.03 -1.80 8.22
CA THR A 11 11.40 -2.46 6.96
C THR A 11 12.47 -3.51 7.23
N TYR A 12 12.55 -4.50 6.34
CA TYR A 12 13.70 -5.40 6.34
C TYR A 12 14.97 -4.65 5.91
N ILE A 13 16.09 -5.04 6.50
CA ILE A 13 17.41 -4.56 6.11
C ILE A 13 17.70 -5.05 4.68
N ASP A 14 18.40 -4.22 3.90
CA ASP A 14 18.81 -4.48 2.51
C ASP A 14 17.70 -4.57 1.44
N GLU A 15 16.45 -4.31 1.81
CA GLU A 15 15.34 -4.20 0.84
C GLU A 15 15.09 -2.76 0.37
N TYR A 16 15.63 -1.75 1.08
CA TYR A 16 15.57 -0.32 0.75
C TYR A 16 14.15 0.26 0.52
N TYR A 17 13.11 -0.37 1.06
CA TYR A 17 11.76 0.18 1.10
C TYR A 17 11.62 1.33 2.10
N ILE A 18 10.60 2.17 1.92
CA ILE A 18 10.29 3.28 2.81
C ILE A 18 9.44 2.77 3.97
N GLY A 19 9.85 3.02 5.21
CA GLY A 19 9.04 2.81 6.41
C GLY A 19 8.48 4.13 6.96
N GLU A 20 7.28 4.11 7.53
CA GLU A 20 6.66 5.26 8.20
C GLU A 20 5.74 4.78 9.34
N PRO A 21 5.39 5.61 10.34
CA PRO A 21 4.54 5.21 11.47
C PRO A 21 3.06 5.03 11.09
N ALA A 22 2.80 4.24 10.06
CA ALA A 22 1.49 3.95 9.50
C ALA A 22 1.46 2.53 8.93
N LEU A 23 0.45 2.23 8.12
CA LEU A 23 0.23 0.90 7.54
C LEU A 23 -0.36 1.00 6.14
N SER A 24 0.03 0.08 5.27
CA SER A 24 -0.68 -0.16 4.00
C SER A 24 -0.43 -1.59 3.52
N TYR A 25 -1.50 -2.28 3.13
CA TYR A 25 -1.45 -3.65 2.62
C TYR A 25 -2.09 -3.77 1.23
N TYR A 26 -1.40 -4.46 0.34
CA TYR A 26 -1.99 -4.96 -0.89
C TYR A 26 -2.38 -6.43 -0.71
N ILE A 27 -3.69 -6.70 -0.80
CA ILE A 27 -4.26 -8.03 -0.56
C ILE A 27 -4.76 -8.60 -1.88
N GLU A 28 -4.31 -9.81 -2.18
CA GLU A 28 -4.67 -10.58 -3.37
C GLU A 28 -5.38 -11.87 -2.97
N ASP A 29 -6.61 -12.08 -3.46
CA ASP A 29 -7.30 -13.35 -3.30
C ASP A 29 -8.03 -13.74 -4.59
N GLU A 30 -7.61 -14.85 -5.20
CA GLU A 30 -8.07 -15.25 -6.53
C GLU A 30 -8.00 -14.09 -7.56
N ASN A 31 -9.16 -13.66 -8.06
CA ASN A 31 -9.30 -12.55 -9.01
C ASN A 31 -9.55 -11.19 -8.32
N GLU A 32 -9.72 -11.19 -7.00
CA GLU A 32 -9.98 -9.99 -6.21
C GLU A 32 -8.69 -9.34 -5.74
N ARG A 33 -8.71 -8.01 -5.68
CA ARG A 33 -7.61 -7.16 -5.19
C ARG A 33 -8.17 -6.07 -4.30
N LEU A 34 -7.48 -5.79 -3.20
CA LEU A 34 -7.85 -4.76 -2.25
C LEU A 34 -6.59 -4.03 -1.78
N LEU A 35 -6.67 -2.71 -1.74
CA LEU A 35 -5.72 -1.88 -1.00
C LEU A 35 -6.34 -1.57 0.35
N PHE A 36 -5.71 -2.02 1.43
CA PHE A 36 -6.14 -1.76 2.78
C PHE A 36 -5.21 -0.72 3.39
N ASP A 37 -5.79 0.46 3.67
CA ASP A 37 -5.11 1.67 4.15
C ASP A 37 -4.04 2.20 3.15
N THR A 38 -3.73 3.49 3.24
CA THR A 38 -2.77 4.18 2.36
C THR A 38 -1.64 4.84 3.15
N GLY A 39 -1.60 4.67 4.47
CA GLY A 39 -0.59 5.28 5.31
C GLY A 39 -0.73 6.79 5.38
N TYR A 40 0.38 7.51 5.59
CA TYR A 40 0.40 8.97 5.76
C TYR A 40 0.92 9.73 4.55
N SER A 41 1.55 9.05 3.59
CA SER A 41 2.20 9.68 2.45
C SER A 41 2.05 8.85 1.18
N ASP A 42 2.66 9.29 0.08
CA ASP A 42 2.72 8.52 -1.17
C ASP A 42 3.70 7.32 -1.10
N ALA A 43 4.30 7.05 0.06
CA ALA A 43 5.28 5.99 0.24
C ALA A 43 4.74 4.60 -0.15
N PHE A 44 3.45 4.30 0.08
CA PHE A 44 2.86 3.02 -0.32
C PHE A 44 2.89 2.82 -1.85
N ILE A 45 2.71 3.90 -2.63
CA ILE A 45 2.81 3.87 -4.10
C ILE A 45 4.26 3.60 -4.51
N ARG A 46 5.22 4.26 -3.87
CA ARG A 46 6.64 4.12 -4.18
C ARG A 46 7.15 2.71 -3.86
N ASN A 47 6.73 2.14 -2.73
CA ASN A 47 7.04 0.76 -2.37
C ASN A 47 6.35 -0.23 -3.31
N ALA A 48 5.08 -0.01 -3.67
CA ALA A 48 4.37 -0.83 -4.65
C ALA A 48 5.11 -0.86 -6.01
N GLN A 49 5.55 0.29 -6.51
CA GLN A 49 6.36 0.38 -7.73
C GLN A 49 7.68 -0.39 -7.61
N ALA A 50 8.41 -0.24 -6.50
CA ALA A 50 9.65 -0.99 -6.25
C ALA A 50 9.41 -2.52 -6.20
N MET A 51 8.21 -2.94 -5.75
CA MET A 51 7.76 -4.34 -5.74
C MET A 51 7.12 -4.80 -7.05
N ASN A 52 7.13 -3.97 -8.11
CA ASN A 52 6.46 -4.22 -9.40
C ASN A 52 4.93 -4.44 -9.29
N ILE A 53 4.28 -3.75 -8.36
CA ILE A 53 2.83 -3.71 -8.19
C ILE A 53 2.30 -2.40 -8.77
N ASP A 54 1.45 -2.49 -9.80
CA ASP A 54 0.80 -1.33 -10.41
C ASP A 54 -0.52 -1.01 -9.71
N LEU A 55 -0.49 0.03 -8.87
CA LEU A 55 -1.66 0.59 -8.21
C LEU A 55 -2.32 1.74 -8.99
N ILE A 56 -1.64 2.32 -9.98
CA ILE A 56 -2.05 3.58 -10.62
C ILE A 56 -3.00 3.31 -11.79
N HIS A 57 -2.71 2.29 -12.59
CA HIS A 57 -3.51 1.99 -13.79
C HIS A 57 -4.64 0.98 -13.53
N LYS A 58 -4.75 0.49 -12.29
CA LYS A 58 -5.79 -0.46 -11.88
C LYS A 58 -6.79 0.23 -10.97
N SER A 59 -8.07 0.12 -11.30
CA SER A 59 -9.16 0.47 -10.37
C SER A 59 -9.20 -0.56 -9.26
N ILE A 60 -8.47 -0.33 -8.17
CA ILE A 60 -8.42 -1.18 -6.98
C ILE A 60 -9.26 -0.50 -5.89
N PRO A 61 -10.20 -1.22 -5.24
CA PRO A 61 -10.92 -0.66 -4.11
C PRO A 61 -9.95 -0.35 -2.97
N VAL A 62 -10.14 0.80 -2.33
CA VAL A 62 -9.38 1.21 -1.15
C VAL A 62 -10.27 1.11 0.07
N HIS A 63 -9.81 0.41 1.10
CA HIS A 63 -10.46 0.36 2.41
C HIS A 63 -9.60 1.07 3.44
N GLU A 64 -10.00 2.27 3.82
CA GLU A 64 -9.33 3.13 4.80
C GLU A 64 -9.86 2.87 6.22
N VAL A 65 -8.96 2.76 7.19
CA VAL A 65 -9.30 2.62 8.61
C VAL A 65 -8.43 3.53 9.48
N GLY A 66 -8.98 4.69 9.86
CA GLY A 66 -8.30 5.66 10.74
C GLY A 66 -8.10 7.03 10.08
N VAL A 67 -7.10 7.77 10.55
CA VAL A 67 -6.63 9.05 9.95
C VAL A 67 -5.51 8.75 8.94
N GLY A 68 -5.84 7.97 7.92
CA GLY A 68 -5.00 7.75 6.74
C GLY A 68 -5.05 8.97 5.80
N LEU A 69 -4.08 9.06 4.88
CA LEU A 69 -4.02 10.06 3.82
C LEU A 69 -5.36 10.08 3.06
N LYS A 70 -6.14 11.16 3.18
CA LYS A 70 -7.34 11.34 2.35
C LYS A 70 -6.88 11.66 0.92
N ILE A 71 -6.81 10.64 0.07
CA ILE A 71 -6.62 10.82 -1.36
C ILE A 71 -7.94 11.36 -1.92
N GLU A 72 -8.03 12.68 -2.06
CA GLU A 72 -9.09 13.31 -2.86
C GLU A 72 -8.73 13.12 -4.34
N ILE A 73 -9.50 12.28 -5.03
CA ILE A 73 -9.43 12.15 -6.48
C ILE A 73 -10.45 13.15 -7.04
N GLU A 74 -9.99 14.24 -7.67
CA GLU A 74 -10.84 15.15 -8.46
C GLU A 74 -11.29 14.50 -9.77
#